data_AF-A0A520MXD5-F1
#
_entry.id   AF-A0A520MXD5-F1
#
_cell.length_a   1.000
_cell.length_b   1.000
_cell.length_c   1.000
_cell.angle_alpha   90.00
_cell.angle_beta   90.00
_cell.angle_gamma   90.00
#
_symmetry.space_group_name_H-M   'P 1'
#
loop_
_entity.id
_entity.type
_entity.pdbx_description
1 polymer ?
#
loop_
_entity_poly.entity_id
_entity_poly.type
_entity_poly.pdbx_seq_one_letter_code
_entity_poly.pdbx_strand_id
1 'polypeptide(L)' 'MKSLLPIIFLIPVFIFATEETDERKVSDLSINELKEIVRLIVEESIEQCTVTGTMEGRAKVNLKVEGEVVAKMTCDFEKE' A
#
# COMPACT_ATOMS: atom_id res chain seq x y z
N MET A 1 38.42 -26.91 29.67
CA MET A 1 37.51 -25.89 29.12
C MET A 1 36.44 -26.58 28.30
N LYS A 2 35.24 -26.73 28.86
CA LYS A 2 34.11 -27.41 28.21
C LYS A 2 33.17 -26.31 27.71
N SER A 3 33.11 -26.16 26.40
CA SER A 3 32.32 -25.13 25.71
C SER A 3 30.84 -25.25 26.10
N LEU A 4 30.31 -24.21 26.76
CA LEU A 4 28.87 -24.04 26.98
C LEU A 4 28.28 -23.47 25.69
N LEU A 5 27.63 -24.32 24.89
CA LEU A 5 26.74 -23.88 23.81
C LEU A 5 25.55 -23.12 24.41
N PRO A 6 25.16 -21.95 23.89
CA PRO A 6 23.90 -21.32 24.29
C PRO A 6 22.74 -22.06 23.61
N ILE A 7 21.97 -22.81 24.40
CA ILE A 7 20.64 -23.31 24.02
C ILE A 7 19.68 -22.11 24.13
N ILE A 8 19.73 -21.18 23.18
CA ILE A 8 18.79 -20.06 23.06
C ILE A 8 18.39 -19.91 21.58
N PHE A 9 17.98 -21.01 20.94
CA PHE A 9 17.51 -20.96 19.55
C PHE A 9 16.42 -22.00 19.23
N LEU A 10 15.51 -22.24 20.18
CA LEU A 10 14.40 -23.20 19.98
C LEU A 10 13.04 -22.71 20.51
N ILE A 11 12.85 -21.40 20.67
CA ILE A 11 11.49 -20.87 20.85
C ILE A 11 11.06 -20.31 19.48
N PRO A 12 10.21 -21.03 18.72
CA PRO A 12 9.51 -20.40 17.62
C PRO A 12 8.55 -19.39 18.25
N VAL A 13 8.86 -18.10 18.10
CA VAL A 13 7.94 -17.02 18.44
C VAL A 13 6.82 -17.08 17.39
N PHE A 14 5.83 -17.93 17.63
CA PHE A 14 4.58 -17.92 16.88
C PHE A 14 3.81 -16.67 17.29
N ILE A 15 4.05 -15.56 16.57
CA ILE A 15 3.16 -14.42 16.57
C ILE A 15 1.97 -14.80 15.69
N PHE A 16 0.90 -15.30 16.30
CA PHE A 16 -0.39 -15.38 15.63
C PHE A 16 -0.95 -13.95 15.60
N ALA A 17 -0.89 -13.31 14.43
CA ALA A 17 -1.71 -12.13 14.17
C ALA A 17 -3.17 -12.62 14.11
N THR A 18 -3.92 -12.41 15.19
CA THR A 18 -5.38 -12.55 15.14
C THR A 18 -5.89 -11.39 14.29
N GLU A 19 -6.41 -11.69 13.11
CA GLU A 19 -7.24 -10.75 12.37
C GLU A 19 -8.51 -10.54 13.19
N GLU A 20 -8.51 -9.54 14.07
CA GLU A 20 -9.73 -9.12 14.75
C GLU A 20 -10.64 -8.47 13.71
N THR A 21 -11.62 -9.24 13.25
CA THR A 21 -12.70 -8.70 12.43
C THR A 21 -13.63 -7.91 13.34
N ASP A 22 -13.61 -6.59 13.22
CA ASP A 22 -14.50 -5.69 13.94
C ASP A 22 -15.97 -5.95 13.55
N GLU A 23 -16.73 -6.63 14.41
CA GLU A 23 -18.14 -6.98 14.17
C GLU A 23 -19.11 -5.80 14.34
N ARG A 24 -18.61 -4.59 14.67
CA ARG A 24 -19.45 -3.40 14.82
C ARG A 24 -20.13 -3.03 13.51
N LYS A 25 -21.40 -2.64 13.57
CA LYS A 25 -22.12 -2.16 12.38
C LYS A 25 -21.65 -0.75 12.03
N VAL A 26 -21.69 -0.41 10.74
CA VAL A 26 -21.36 0.93 10.24
C VAL A 26 -22.26 2.01 10.89
N SER A 27 -23.49 1.65 11.28
CA SER A 27 -24.42 2.52 12.01
C SER A 27 -23.94 2.92 13.41
N ASP A 28 -23.02 2.14 13.97
CA ASP A 28 -22.55 2.28 15.36
C ASP A 28 -21.23 3.06 15.42
N LEU A 29 -20.68 3.45 14.25
CA LEU A 29 -19.46 4.23 14.13
C LEU A 29 -19.72 5.73 14.33
N SER A 30 -18.77 6.41 14.95
CA SER A 30 -18.74 7.87 14.95
C SER A 30 -18.41 8.40 13.55
N ILE A 31 -18.81 9.64 13.28
CA ILE A 31 -18.51 10.32 12.00
C ILE A 31 -17.01 10.36 11.71
N ASN A 32 -16.16 10.47 12.74
CA ASN A 32 -14.72 10.50 12.58
C ASN A 32 -14.17 9.12 12.19
N GLU A 33 -14.63 8.04 12.83
CA GLU A 33 -14.24 6.68 12.46
C GLU A 33 -14.67 6.34 11.04
N LEU A 34 -15.90 6.69 10.66
CA LEU A 34 -16.39 6.48 9.30
C LEU A 34 -15.53 7.22 8.26
N LYS A 35 -15.10 8.44 8.57
CA LYS A 35 -14.26 9.23 7.69
C LYS A 35 -12.88 8.59 7.49
N GLU A 36 -12.28 8.07 8.55
CA GLU A 36 -11.00 7.36 8.46
C GLU A 36 -11.13 6.07 7.65
N ILE A 37 -12.19 5.29 7.87
CA ILE A 37 -12.44 4.06 7.09
C ILE A 37 -12.60 4.38 5.60
N VAL A 38 -13.40 5.39 5.25
CA VAL A 38 -13.57 5.81 3.84
C VAL A 38 -12.24 6.27 3.25
N ARG A 39 -11.42 6.99 4.03
CA ARG A 39 -10.09 7.42 3.60
C ARG A 39 -9.20 6.22 3.27
N LEU A 40 -9.15 5.24 4.16
CA LEU A 40 -8.36 4.02 3.97
C LEU A 40 -8.80 3.24 2.74
N ILE A 41 -10.12 3.05 2.54
CA ILE A 41 -10.67 2.35 1.37
C ILE A 41 -10.26 3.07 0.06
N VAL A 42 -10.33 4.41 0.04
CA VAL A 42 -9.94 5.18 -1.15
C VAL A 42 -8.44 5.07 -1.41
N GLU A 43 -7.61 5.15 -0.36
CA GLU A 43 -6.16 4.98 -0.49
C GLU A 43 -5.82 3.58 -1.04
N GLU A 44 -6.41 2.52 -0.49
CA GLU A 44 -6.25 1.14 -0.96
C GLU A 44 -6.75 0.95 -2.40
N SER A 45 -7.89 1.54 -2.76
CA SER A 45 -8.44 1.48 -4.11
C SER A 45 -7.55 2.18 -5.14
N ILE A 46 -6.85 3.24 -4.74
CA ILE A 46 -5.92 3.98 -5.61
C ILE A 46 -4.64 3.19 -5.86
N GLU A 47 -4.17 2.42 -4.88
CA GLU A 47 -2.99 1.56 -5.02
C GLU A 47 -3.17 0.48 -6.10
N GLN A 48 -4.41 0.07 -6.35
CA GLN A 48 -4.76 -0.88 -7.42
C GLN A 48 -4.82 -0.25 -8.82
N CYS A 49 -4.64 1.06 -8.94
CA CYS A 49 -4.71 1.76 -10.22
C CYS A 49 -3.32 1.90 -10.86
N THR A 50 -3.26 1.71 -12.18
CA THR A 50 -2.04 1.99 -12.96
C THR A 50 -2.16 3.36 -13.64
N VAL A 51 -1.12 4.19 -13.48
CA VAL A 51 -1.02 5.50 -14.13
C VAL A 51 -0.18 5.36 -15.41
N THR A 52 -0.77 5.67 -16.55
CA THR A 52 -0.12 5.59 -17.87
C THR A 52 -0.13 6.96 -18.54
N GLY A 53 1.03 7.47 -18.97
CA GLY A 53 1.13 8.77 -19.64
C GLY A 53 2.18 8.74 -20.73
N THR A 54 1.97 9.54 -21.77
CA THR A 54 2.93 9.71 -22.87
C THR A 54 3.62 11.07 -22.74
N MET A 55 4.94 11.09 -22.90
CA MET A 55 5.75 12.31 -22.91
C MET A 55 6.39 12.46 -24.29
N GLU A 56 6.14 13.58 -24.97
CA GLU A 56 6.82 13.92 -26.22
C GLU A 56 7.70 15.15 -26.01
N GLY A 57 9.00 15.04 -26.31
CA GLY A 57 9.96 16.12 -26.13
C GLY A 57 11.05 16.06 -27.19
N ARG A 58 11.58 17.23 -27.59
CA ARG A 58 12.72 17.32 -28.53
C ARG A 58 13.99 17.68 -27.76
N ALA A 59 14.96 16.76 -27.72
CA ALA A 59 16.27 17.01 -27.14
C ALA A 59 17.26 17.52 -28.20
N LYS A 60 17.85 18.70 -27.98
CA LYS A 60 19.09 19.10 -28.66
C LYS A 60 20.26 18.58 -27.81
N VAL A 61 21.33 18.09 -28.43
CA VAL A 61 22.43 17.26 -27.86
C VAL A 61 23.06 17.79 -26.53
N ASN A 62 22.76 19.03 -26.12
CA ASN A 62 23.33 19.69 -24.95
C ASN A 62 22.28 20.29 -23.96
N LEU A 63 20.99 19.91 -24.01
CA LEU A 63 19.95 20.51 -23.15
C LEU A 63 19.14 19.45 -22.39
N LYS A 64 18.90 19.71 -21.10
CA LYS A 64 17.97 18.95 -20.26
C LYS A 64 16.55 19.24 -20.73
N VAL A 65 15.81 18.19 -21.09
CA VAL A 65 14.41 18.31 -21.51
C VAL A 65 13.53 18.25 -20.27
N GLU A 66 12.70 19.27 -20.08
CA GLU A 66 11.63 19.31 -19.09
C GLU A 66 10.30 19.18 -19.86
N GLY A 67 9.44 18.25 -19.44
CA GLY A 67 8.18 17.96 -20.12
C GLY A 67 7.07 17.69 -19.12
N GLU A 68 5.88 18.18 -19.42
CA GLU A 68 4.65 17.91 -18.67
C GLU A 68 3.99 16.64 -19.22
N VAL A 69 3.63 15.71 -18.33
CA VAL A 69 2.99 14.45 -18.71
C VAL A 69 1.52 14.51 -18.36
N VAL A 70 0.67 14.35 -19.37
CA VAL A 70 -0.75 14.09 -19.15
C VAL A 70 -0.93 12.58 -19.07
N ALA A 71 -1.26 12.09 -17.87
CA ALA A 71 -1.43 10.67 -17.61
C ALA A 71 -2.90 10.29 -17.41
N LYS A 72 -3.29 9.13 -17.94
CA LYS A 72 -4.56 8.48 -17.68
C LYS A 72 -4.38 7.46 -16.55
N MET A 73 -5.19 7.62 -15.51
CA MET A 73 -5.33 6.66 -14.42
C MET A 73 -6.40 5.63 -14.79
N THR A 74 -6.05 4.35 -14.74
CA THR A 74 -7.00 3.26 -14.98
C THR A 74 -6.95 2.30 -13.80
N CYS A 75 -8.10 2.03 -13.21
CA CYS A 75 -8.26 1.13 -12.08
C CYS A 75 -9.00 -0.13 -12.55
N ASP A 76 -8.50 -1.30 -12.19
CA ASP A 76 -9.09 -2.59 -12.55
C ASP A 76 -9.39 -3.34 -11.25
N PHE A 77 -10.66 -3.38 -10.89
CA PHE A 77 -11.16 -3.94 -9.63
C PHE A 77 -11.64 -5.39 -9.78
N GLU A 78 -11.46 -6.01 -10.96
CA GLU A 78 -11.90 -7.38 -11.26
C GLU A 78 -10.77 -8.43 -11.11
N LYS A 79 -9.57 -8.02 -10.69
CA LYS A 79 -8.48 -8.96 -10.38
C LYS A 79 -8.66 -9.56 -8.98
N GLU A 80 -9.33 -10.70 -8.95
CA GLU A 80 -9.26 -11.69 -7.86
C GLU A 80 -7.90 -12.39 -7.80
#